data_AF-A0A538QY77-F1
#
_entry.id   AF-A0A538QY77-F1
#
_cell.length_a   1.000
_cell.length_b   1.000
_cell.length_c   1.000
_cell.angle_alpha   90.00
_cell.angle_beta   90.00
_cell.angle_gamma   90.00
#
_symmetry.space_group_name_H-M   'P 1'
#
loop_
_entity.id
_entity.type
_entity.pdbx_description
1 polymer ?
#
loop_
_entity_poly.entity_id
_entity_poly.type
_entity_poly.pdbx_seq_one_letter_code
_entity_poly.pdbx_strand_id
1 'polypeptide(L)'
;MLVDDIIVGSIMWGETLFFELRWPRPMCWLGVRVPFDRLLAGHADVEWFKGDIDVMGGPLSFDREDIDRAMAQARRELTALDAEWARYGRSIDPDPAVIERAAGVRAAQELVWNGKMKWPPDFSAGFTAAEVKVAKFAADGRLQATQDGSQEKIRGQTRRLCDQGFDRVALIRALVTEAASVPGWHPWMAAGAIARQGGSQLAQLLGINAVDPFGTLLAGLGAIPGRPESEAGVGNICIIKPTPDNPLRADPDVDERRRHILDVLGRELAAFPVPTSNPVVIRCYAKCTPGLFVSAGIAVQHCPRCASA
;
A
#
# COMPACT_ATOMS: atom_id res chain seq x y z
N MET A 1 -5.29 6.31 -14.75
CA MET A 1 -4.64 5.06 -15.18
C MET A 1 -3.24 4.94 -14.61
N LEU A 2 -2.27 5.81 -14.97
CA LEU A 2 -0.89 5.72 -14.47
C LEU A 2 -0.74 5.74 -12.93
N VAL A 3 -1.55 6.51 -12.21
CA VAL A 3 -1.40 6.67 -10.76
C VAL A 3 -1.67 5.39 -9.97
N ASP A 4 -2.70 4.62 -10.36
CA ASP A 4 -3.14 3.45 -9.60
C ASP A 4 -2.13 2.29 -9.74
N ASP A 5 -1.59 2.06 -10.94
CA ASP A 5 -0.60 1.00 -11.21
C ASP A 5 0.77 1.32 -10.61
N ILE A 6 1.14 2.61 -10.55
CA ILE A 6 2.39 3.10 -9.96
C ILE A 6 2.34 2.99 -8.43
N ILE A 7 1.21 3.33 -7.81
CA ILE A 7 0.95 3.14 -6.38
C ILE A 7 1.00 1.65 -6.05
N VAL A 8 0.25 0.82 -6.77
CA VAL A 8 0.23 -0.63 -6.53
C VAL A 8 1.62 -1.23 -6.73
N GLY A 9 2.29 -1.01 -7.88
CA GLY A 9 3.63 -1.55 -8.14
C GLY A 9 4.72 -1.13 -7.14
N SER A 10 4.58 0.01 -6.48
CA SER A 10 5.62 0.54 -5.57
C SER A 10 5.31 0.34 -4.09
N ILE A 11 4.03 0.26 -3.74
CA ILE A 11 3.53 -0.09 -2.40
C ILE A 11 3.64 -1.60 -2.17
N MET A 12 3.37 -2.41 -3.21
CA MET A 12 3.37 -3.87 -3.11
C MET A 12 4.76 -4.49 -2.90
N TRP A 13 5.83 -3.78 -3.27
CA TRP A 13 7.21 -4.23 -3.09
C TRP A 13 7.91 -3.53 -1.91
N GLY A 14 7.30 -2.51 -1.34
CA GLY A 14 7.85 -1.74 -0.23
C GLY A 14 7.46 -2.34 1.11
N GLU A 15 8.36 -3.12 1.72
CA GLU A 15 8.28 -3.43 3.16
C GLU A 15 8.06 -2.15 4.01
N THR A 16 8.41 -0.97 3.49
CA THR A 16 8.30 0.32 4.16
C THR A 16 6.87 0.77 4.47
N LEU A 17 5.88 0.54 3.59
CA LEU A 17 4.48 0.91 3.91
C LEU A 17 3.90 -0.03 4.97
N PHE A 18 4.28 -1.30 4.88
CA PHE A 18 4.05 -2.29 5.92
C PHE A 18 4.63 -1.84 7.28
N PHE A 19 5.88 -1.39 7.32
CA PHE A 19 6.53 -0.89 8.54
C PHE A 19 5.90 0.40 9.06
N GLU A 20 5.56 1.34 8.17
CA GLU A 20 5.06 2.65 8.57
C GLU A 20 3.61 2.65 9.01
N LEU A 21 2.75 1.89 8.33
CA LEU A 21 1.40 1.61 8.82
C LEU A 21 1.41 0.61 9.97
N ARG A 22 2.60 0.09 10.32
CA ARG A 22 2.88 -0.83 11.42
C ARG A 22 1.89 -1.99 11.40
N TRP A 23 1.70 -2.59 10.24
CA TRP A 23 0.96 -3.83 10.18
C TRP A 23 1.74 -4.90 10.95
N PRO A 24 1.06 -5.79 11.67
CA PRO A 24 1.73 -6.82 12.45
C PRO A 24 2.34 -7.95 11.59
N ARG A 25 2.00 -8.02 10.29
CA ARG A 25 2.42 -9.10 9.36
C ARG A 25 2.83 -8.55 8.00
N PRO A 26 3.92 -9.06 7.40
CA PRO A 26 4.54 -8.49 6.19
C PRO A 26 3.66 -8.51 4.94
N MET A 27 2.47 -9.10 5.03
CA MET A 27 1.54 -9.34 3.93
C MET A 27 0.21 -8.68 4.25
N CYS A 28 -0.39 -8.04 3.25
CA CYS A 28 -1.62 -7.26 3.40
C CYS A 28 -2.57 -7.45 2.22
N TRP A 29 -3.82 -7.05 2.44
CA TRP A 29 -4.76 -6.75 1.38
C TRP A 29 -4.89 -5.22 1.28
N LEU A 30 -5.20 -4.74 0.08
CA LEU A 30 -5.26 -3.32 -0.24
C LEU A 30 -6.51 -3.02 -1.07
N GLY A 31 -7.35 -2.10 -0.61
CA GLY A 31 -8.35 -1.41 -1.42
C GLY A 31 -7.77 -0.15 -2.05
N VAL A 32 -8.00 0.04 -3.34
CA VAL A 32 -7.52 1.19 -4.11
C VAL A 32 -8.69 1.92 -4.74
N ARG A 33 -8.67 3.26 -4.65
CA ARG A 33 -9.70 4.17 -5.18
C ARG A 33 -11.09 3.71 -4.80
N VAL A 34 -11.37 3.72 -3.51
CA VAL A 34 -12.64 3.23 -2.96
C VAL A 34 -13.64 4.40 -2.92
N PRO A 35 -14.65 4.42 -3.81
CA PRO A 35 -15.62 5.50 -3.89
C PRO A 35 -16.56 5.45 -2.71
N PHE A 36 -16.93 6.63 -2.24
CA PHE A 36 -17.80 6.80 -1.10
C PHE A 36 -19.17 6.12 -1.25
N ASP A 37 -19.82 6.36 -2.39
CA ASP A 37 -21.17 5.85 -2.71
C ASP A 37 -21.23 4.31 -2.70
N ARG A 38 -20.08 3.66 -2.84
CA ARG A 38 -19.93 2.20 -2.76
C ARG A 38 -19.65 1.71 -1.36
N LEU A 39 -18.81 2.42 -0.59
CA LEU A 39 -18.57 2.11 0.83
C LEU A 39 -19.83 2.25 1.66
N LEU A 40 -20.71 3.20 1.33
CA LEU A 40 -21.93 3.49 2.11
C LEU A 40 -23.20 3.38 1.24
N ALA A 41 -23.27 2.41 0.34
CA ALA A 41 -24.45 2.22 -0.51
C ALA A 41 -25.74 2.09 0.35
N GLY A 42 -26.68 3.03 0.17
CA GLY A 42 -27.91 3.12 0.97
C GLY A 42 -27.87 4.14 2.12
N HIS A 43 -26.76 4.84 2.31
CA HIS A 43 -26.57 5.86 3.35
C HIS A 43 -26.02 7.18 2.77
N ALA A 44 -26.64 7.66 1.68
CA ALA A 44 -26.27 8.91 1.01
C ALA A 44 -26.39 10.16 1.90
N ASP A 45 -27.07 10.04 3.04
CA ASP A 45 -27.41 11.14 3.96
C ASP A 45 -26.37 11.32 5.08
N VAL A 46 -25.24 10.61 5.01
CA VAL A 46 -24.20 10.64 6.04
C VAL A 46 -23.28 11.86 5.82
N GLU A 47 -23.65 13.01 6.39
CA GLU A 47 -22.90 14.27 6.26
C GLU A 47 -21.43 14.19 6.73
N TRP A 48 -21.09 13.22 7.59
CA TRP A 48 -19.76 13.11 8.21
C TRP A 48 -18.72 12.35 7.39
N PHE A 49 -19.07 11.72 6.26
CA PHE A 49 -18.11 11.00 5.43
C PHE A 49 -17.92 11.73 4.09
N LYS A 50 -16.78 12.43 3.93
CA LYS A 50 -16.51 13.28 2.75
C LYS A 50 -15.22 12.89 2.05
N GLY A 51 -15.35 12.40 0.82
CA GLY A 51 -14.25 12.15 -0.12
C GLY A 51 -13.97 10.66 -0.35
N ASP A 52 -13.36 10.36 -1.48
CA ASP A 52 -12.88 9.02 -1.81
C ASP A 52 -11.68 8.64 -0.96
N ILE A 53 -11.46 7.34 -0.77
CA ILE A 53 -10.26 6.81 -0.15
C ILE A 53 -9.31 6.35 -1.25
N ASP A 54 -8.11 6.95 -1.32
CA ASP A 54 -7.13 6.56 -2.32
C ASP A 54 -6.60 5.14 -2.07
N VAL A 55 -6.21 4.82 -0.83
CA VAL A 55 -5.76 3.47 -0.42
C VAL A 55 -6.27 3.14 0.98
N MET A 56 -6.72 1.90 1.19
CA MET A 56 -6.94 1.33 2.53
C MET A 56 -6.50 -0.13 2.60
N GLY A 57 -6.29 -0.66 3.80
CA GLY A 57 -5.87 -2.05 3.94
C GLY A 57 -5.62 -2.49 5.37
N GLY A 58 -5.21 -3.74 5.49
CA GLY A 58 -4.89 -4.38 6.77
C GLY A 58 -4.07 -5.66 6.56
N PRO A 59 -3.53 -6.23 7.65
CA PRO A 59 -2.76 -7.47 7.58
C PRO A 59 -3.61 -8.63 7.09
N LEU A 60 -2.97 -9.59 6.42
CA LEU A 60 -3.64 -10.86 6.10
C LEU A 60 -3.86 -11.70 7.36
N SER A 61 -5.04 -12.29 7.44
CA SER A 61 -5.47 -13.15 8.54
C SER A 61 -5.62 -14.59 8.07
N PHE A 62 -5.27 -15.52 8.95
CA PHE A 62 -5.24 -16.96 8.69
C PHE A 62 -5.82 -17.70 9.90
N ASP A 63 -6.17 -18.97 9.72
CA ASP A 63 -6.34 -19.85 10.88
C ASP A 63 -5.00 -19.98 11.64
N ARG A 64 -5.08 -20.06 12.97
CA ARG A 64 -3.88 -20.05 13.81
C ARG A 64 -3.06 -21.33 13.63
N GLU A 65 -3.71 -22.48 13.54
CA GLU A 65 -3.02 -23.75 13.36
C GLU A 65 -2.38 -23.83 11.97
N ASP A 66 -3.05 -23.31 10.95
CA ASP A 66 -2.53 -23.24 9.59
C ASP A 66 -1.26 -22.37 9.50
N ILE A 67 -1.29 -21.16 10.07
CA ILE A 67 -0.11 -20.28 10.06
C ILE A 67 1.03 -20.83 10.91
N ASP A 68 0.75 -21.39 12.09
CA ASP A 68 1.80 -21.96 12.95
C ASP A 68 2.48 -23.16 12.26
N ARG A 69 1.72 -24.01 11.58
CA ARG A 69 2.23 -25.14 10.78
C ARG A 69 3.07 -24.67 9.59
N ALA A 70 2.55 -23.73 8.79
CA ALA A 70 3.26 -23.20 7.63
C ALA A 70 4.55 -22.46 8.04
N MET A 71 4.51 -21.68 9.13
CA MET A 71 5.68 -21.04 9.73
C MET A 71 6.74 -22.04 10.14
N ALA A 72 6.35 -23.11 10.85
CA ALA A 72 7.28 -24.13 11.28
C ALA A 72 7.94 -24.86 10.10
N GLN A 73 7.19 -25.11 9.02
CA GLN A 73 7.72 -25.69 7.79
C GLN A 73 8.68 -24.73 7.09
N ALA A 74 8.27 -23.49 6.84
CA ALA A 74 9.09 -22.47 6.19
C ALA A 74 10.41 -22.21 6.95
N ARG A 75 10.35 -22.18 8.30
CA ARG A 75 11.54 -22.04 9.14
C ARG A 75 12.53 -23.20 8.93
N ARG A 76 12.05 -24.45 8.95
CA ARG A 76 12.90 -25.63 8.71
C ARG A 76 13.57 -25.58 7.34
N GLU A 77 12.80 -25.23 6.30
CA GLU A 77 13.29 -25.16 4.92
C GLU A 77 14.34 -24.05 4.74
N LEU A 78 14.11 -22.86 5.31
CA LEU A 78 15.04 -21.74 5.24
C LEU A 78 16.33 -22.00 6.04
N THR A 79 16.23 -22.60 7.24
CA THR A 79 17.42 -22.99 8.02
C THR A 79 18.23 -24.06 7.29
N ALA A 80 17.59 -25.03 6.64
CA ALA A 80 18.29 -26.03 5.84
C ALA A 80 19.01 -25.40 4.63
N LEU A 81 18.36 -24.46 3.95
CA LEU A 81 18.93 -23.72 2.82
C LEU A 81 20.13 -22.86 3.25
N ASP A 82 20.03 -22.14 4.36
CA ASP A 82 21.15 -21.36 4.91
C ASP A 82 22.33 -22.28 5.28
N ALA A 83 22.07 -23.41 5.94
CA ALA A 83 23.11 -24.40 6.26
C ALA A 83 23.78 -24.99 5.00
N GLU A 84 23.04 -25.16 3.91
CA GLU A 84 23.59 -25.56 2.61
C GLU A 84 24.47 -24.45 2.02
N TRP A 85 23.98 -23.21 1.95
CA TRP A 85 24.72 -22.10 1.37
C TRP A 85 25.95 -21.68 2.20
N ALA A 86 25.92 -21.89 3.51
CA ALA A 86 27.07 -21.72 4.39
C ALA A 86 28.26 -22.61 3.96
N ARG A 87 28.01 -23.80 3.39
CA ARG A 87 29.07 -24.67 2.83
C ARG A 87 29.79 -24.04 1.65
N TYR A 88 29.14 -23.11 0.96
CA TYR A 88 29.69 -22.35 -0.17
C TYR A 88 30.23 -20.98 0.25
N GLY A 89 30.32 -20.70 1.56
CA GLY A 89 30.74 -19.41 2.09
C GLY A 89 29.73 -18.28 1.84
N ARG A 90 28.45 -18.61 1.64
CA ARG A 90 27.37 -17.67 1.32
C ARG A 90 26.19 -17.83 2.29
N SER A 91 26.38 -17.63 3.60
CA SER A 91 25.25 -17.67 4.53
C SER A 91 24.24 -16.55 4.23
N ILE A 92 22.95 -16.88 4.31
CA ILE A 92 21.84 -15.95 4.30
C ILE A 92 21.79 -15.36 5.71
N ASP A 93 22.51 -14.26 5.95
CA ASP A 93 22.51 -13.42 7.17
C ASP A 93 22.24 -14.14 8.51
N PRO A 94 23.22 -14.24 9.44
CA PRO A 94 23.08 -14.99 10.68
C PRO A 94 22.00 -14.46 11.66
N ASP A 95 21.37 -13.31 11.39
CA ASP A 95 20.29 -12.79 12.24
C ASP A 95 19.03 -13.69 12.22
N PRO A 96 18.68 -14.36 13.33
CA PRO A 96 17.48 -15.18 13.42
C PRO A 96 16.19 -14.42 13.10
N ALA A 97 16.17 -13.11 13.30
CA ALA A 97 15.02 -12.28 12.96
C ALA A 97 14.81 -12.16 11.44
N VAL A 98 15.87 -12.26 10.64
CA VAL A 98 15.79 -12.30 9.16
C VAL A 98 15.11 -13.59 8.71
N ILE A 99 15.56 -14.74 9.24
CA ILE A 99 14.96 -16.04 8.95
C ILE A 99 13.48 -16.05 9.37
N GLU A 100 13.15 -15.50 10.53
CA GLU A 100 11.77 -15.46 11.01
C GLU A 100 10.86 -14.61 10.12
N ARG A 101 11.34 -13.44 9.69
CA ARG A 101 10.59 -12.59 8.74
C ARG A 101 10.40 -13.28 7.39
N ALA A 102 11.45 -13.90 6.86
CA ALA A 102 11.39 -14.63 5.60
C ALA A 102 10.44 -15.84 5.68
N ALA A 103 10.45 -16.56 6.81
CA ALA A 103 9.50 -17.65 7.08
C ALA A 103 8.06 -17.12 7.12
N GLY A 104 7.83 -15.97 7.75
CA GLY A 104 6.55 -15.25 7.77
C GLY A 104 5.99 -14.97 6.38
N VAL A 105 6.81 -14.38 5.50
CA VAL A 105 6.42 -14.08 4.12
C VAL A 105 6.10 -15.37 3.36
N ARG A 106 6.98 -16.38 3.44
CA ARG A 106 6.82 -17.65 2.73
C ARG A 106 5.56 -18.40 3.19
N ALA A 107 5.35 -18.52 4.49
CA ALA A 107 4.18 -19.18 5.05
C ALA A 107 2.87 -18.49 4.63
N ALA A 108 2.84 -17.16 4.68
CA ALA A 108 1.68 -16.41 4.23
C ALA A 108 1.42 -16.57 2.72
N GLN A 109 2.47 -16.57 1.88
CA GLN A 109 2.33 -16.83 0.44
C GLN A 109 1.76 -18.21 0.16
N GLU A 110 2.26 -19.25 0.83
CA GLU A 110 1.77 -20.62 0.71
C GLU A 110 0.28 -20.72 1.07
N LEU A 111 -0.11 -20.14 2.21
CA LEU A 111 -1.51 -20.15 2.64
C LEU A 111 -2.42 -19.37 1.69
N VAL A 112 -1.96 -18.25 1.15
CA VAL A 112 -2.70 -17.50 0.13
C VAL A 112 -2.89 -18.35 -1.11
N TRP A 113 -1.84 -18.95 -1.68
CA TRP A 113 -1.95 -19.81 -2.87
C TRP A 113 -2.93 -20.98 -2.68
N ASN A 114 -3.01 -21.51 -1.46
CA ASN A 114 -3.92 -22.59 -1.10
C ASN A 114 -5.33 -22.12 -0.72
N GLY A 115 -5.66 -20.83 -0.87
CA GLY A 115 -6.97 -20.27 -0.56
C GLY A 115 -7.32 -20.34 0.94
N LYS A 116 -6.32 -20.36 1.82
CA LYS A 116 -6.46 -20.47 3.28
C LYS A 116 -6.53 -19.13 4.00
N MET A 117 -6.51 -18.03 3.26
CA MET A 117 -6.70 -16.71 3.82
C MET A 117 -8.13 -16.57 4.37
N LYS A 118 -8.28 -16.00 5.57
CA LYS A 118 -9.59 -15.63 6.11
C LYS A 118 -10.19 -14.54 5.23
N TRP A 119 -11.41 -14.77 4.76
CA TRP A 119 -12.15 -13.85 3.91
C TRP A 119 -13.63 -13.79 4.31
N PRO A 120 -14.25 -12.60 4.42
CA PRO A 120 -13.66 -11.27 4.23
C PRO A 120 -12.53 -10.97 5.24
N PRO A 121 -11.68 -9.96 5.00
CA PRO A 121 -10.56 -9.65 5.88
C PRO A 121 -11.00 -9.36 7.31
N ASP A 122 -10.20 -9.81 8.27
CA ASP A 122 -10.37 -9.44 9.68
C ASP A 122 -9.57 -8.16 9.96
N PHE A 123 -10.31 -7.11 10.28
CA PHE A 123 -9.79 -5.76 10.53
C PHE A 123 -9.38 -5.51 11.98
N SER A 124 -9.56 -6.48 12.88
CA SER A 124 -9.21 -6.35 14.30
C SER A 124 -7.70 -6.16 14.53
N ALA A 125 -6.88 -6.75 13.66
CA ALA A 125 -5.42 -6.67 13.72
C ALA A 125 -4.83 -5.43 13.03
N GLY A 126 -5.67 -4.61 12.38
CA GLY A 126 -5.26 -3.36 11.77
C GLY A 126 -6.14 -2.97 10.59
N PHE A 127 -6.64 -1.74 10.61
CA PHE A 127 -7.37 -1.11 9.52
C PHE A 127 -6.77 0.27 9.29
N THR A 128 -6.13 0.46 8.15
CA THR A 128 -5.31 1.64 7.87
C THR A 128 -5.67 2.24 6.52
N ALA A 129 -5.40 3.54 6.35
CA ALA A 129 -5.65 4.23 5.09
C ALA A 129 -4.50 5.16 4.72
N ALA A 130 -4.45 5.51 3.43
CA ALA A 130 -3.61 6.56 2.93
C ALA A 130 -4.32 7.43 1.90
N GLU A 131 -4.10 8.74 2.00
CA GLU A 131 -4.37 9.70 0.94
C GLU A 131 -3.12 9.78 0.05
N VAL A 132 -3.27 9.72 -1.28
CA VAL A 132 -2.13 9.73 -2.19
C VAL A 132 -2.19 10.94 -3.12
N LYS A 133 -1.07 11.66 -3.20
CA LYS A 133 -0.91 12.77 -4.15
C LYS A 133 0.37 12.59 -4.94
N VAL A 134 0.21 12.57 -6.26
CA VAL A 134 1.31 12.37 -7.20
C VAL A 134 1.92 13.72 -7.58
N ALA A 135 3.23 13.73 -7.82
CA ALA A 135 3.95 14.80 -8.48
C ALA A 135 4.85 14.17 -9.55
N LYS A 136 5.13 14.92 -10.59
CA LYS A 136 6.05 14.52 -11.66
C LYS A 136 7.35 15.28 -11.52
N PHE A 137 8.49 14.62 -11.71
CA PHE A 137 9.78 15.26 -11.87
C PHE A 137 10.23 15.12 -13.32
N ALA A 138 10.29 16.24 -14.03
CA ALA A 138 10.66 16.25 -15.44
C ALA A 138 12.16 16.03 -15.64
N ALA A 139 12.54 15.51 -16.81
CA ALA A 139 13.93 15.22 -17.15
C ALA A 139 14.82 16.48 -17.19
N ASP A 140 14.21 17.66 -17.34
CA ASP A 140 14.87 18.97 -17.26
C ASP A 140 15.15 19.42 -15.80
N GLY A 141 14.82 18.59 -14.81
CA GLY A 141 15.06 18.85 -13.39
C GLY A 141 13.96 19.67 -12.71
N ARG A 142 12.84 19.94 -13.39
CA ARG A 142 11.72 20.68 -12.81
C ARG A 142 10.71 19.76 -12.14
N LEU A 143 10.37 20.08 -10.90
CA LEU A 143 9.24 19.48 -10.21
C LEU A 143 7.92 20.07 -10.74
N GLN A 144 7.09 19.21 -11.32
CA GLN A 144 5.73 19.49 -11.77
C GLN A 144 4.77 18.83 -10.78
N ALA A 145 4.31 19.58 -9.79
CA ALA A 145 3.22 19.11 -8.96
C ALA A 145 1.95 19.03 -9.83
N THR A 146 1.18 17.94 -9.75
CA THR A 146 -0.11 17.84 -10.45
C THR A 146 -1.21 18.66 -9.75
N GLN A 147 -0.88 19.73 -9.03
CA GLN A 147 -1.81 20.35 -8.09
C GLN A 147 -2.65 21.46 -8.70
N ASP A 148 -3.94 21.15 -8.86
CA ASP A 148 -5.04 22.06 -8.51
C ASP A 148 -5.40 21.85 -7.03
N GLY A 149 -4.76 22.59 -6.11
CA GLY A 149 -5.14 22.61 -4.69
C GLY A 149 -4.04 23.03 -3.72
N SER A 150 -4.40 23.76 -2.66
CA SER A 150 -3.46 24.14 -1.60
C SER A 150 -3.04 22.95 -0.73
N GLN A 151 -1.85 23.00 -0.14
CA GLN A 151 -1.37 21.96 0.81
C GLN A 151 -2.35 21.77 1.97
N GLU A 152 -3.01 22.83 2.43
CA GLU A 152 -4.02 22.74 3.49
C GLU A 152 -5.25 21.94 3.06
N LYS A 153 -5.67 22.04 1.80
CA LYS A 153 -6.78 21.22 1.26
C LYS A 153 -6.44 19.73 1.31
N ILE A 154 -5.21 19.36 0.93
CA ILE A 154 -4.73 17.98 0.94
C ILE A 154 -4.65 17.45 2.37
N ARG A 155 -4.07 18.24 3.28
CA ARG A 155 -4.01 17.87 4.70
C ARG A 155 -5.41 17.72 5.28
N GLY A 156 -6.35 18.59 4.91
CA GLY A 156 -7.77 18.45 5.24
C GLY A 156 -8.40 17.17 4.71
N GLN A 157 -8.05 16.70 3.50
CA GLN A 157 -8.48 15.38 2.99
C GLN A 157 -7.92 14.25 3.87
N THR A 158 -6.63 14.29 4.21
CA THR A 158 -6.01 13.26 5.06
C THR A 158 -6.59 13.25 6.49
N ARG A 159 -6.86 14.41 7.10
CA ARG A 159 -7.51 14.47 8.42
C ARG A 159 -8.89 13.83 8.42
N ARG A 160 -9.65 13.97 7.33
CA ARG A 160 -10.96 13.31 7.21
C ARG A 160 -10.87 11.79 7.25
N LEU A 161 -9.77 11.19 6.80
CA LEU A 161 -9.57 9.75 6.98
C LEU A 161 -9.39 9.40 8.48
N CYS A 162 -8.76 10.26 9.28
CA CYS A 162 -8.70 10.04 10.74
C CYS A 162 -10.11 10.05 11.36
N ASP A 163 -10.98 10.95 10.90
CA ASP A 163 -12.38 11.06 11.35
C ASP A 163 -13.25 9.85 10.96
N GLN A 164 -12.78 9.01 10.03
CA GLN A 164 -13.42 7.76 9.62
C GLN A 164 -13.02 6.57 10.49
N GLY A 165 -12.09 6.76 11.43
CA GLY A 165 -11.76 5.76 12.44
C GLY A 165 -10.78 4.68 11.98
N PHE A 166 -9.98 4.93 10.95
CA PHE A 166 -8.79 4.12 10.66
C PHE A 166 -7.83 4.14 11.84
N ASP A 167 -7.16 3.02 12.12
CA ASP A 167 -6.20 2.90 13.23
C ASP A 167 -4.97 3.78 12.99
N ARG A 168 -4.54 3.89 11.72
CA ARG A 168 -3.43 4.72 11.28
C ARG A 168 -3.73 5.27 9.89
N VAL A 169 -3.31 6.51 9.66
CA VAL A 169 -3.54 7.24 8.41
C VAL A 169 -2.24 7.86 7.93
N ALA A 170 -1.96 7.75 6.63
CA ALA A 170 -0.81 8.39 6.00
C ALA A 170 -1.21 9.35 4.87
N LEU A 171 -0.43 10.41 4.70
CA LEU A 171 -0.34 11.16 3.45
C LEU A 171 0.88 10.65 2.68
N ILE A 172 0.65 10.03 1.51
CA ILE A 172 1.71 9.58 0.62
C ILE A 172 1.87 10.59 -0.51
N ARG A 173 3.08 11.13 -0.63
CA ARG A 173 3.51 11.97 -1.74
C ARG A 173 4.30 11.11 -2.70
N ALA A 174 3.62 10.62 -3.74
CA ALA A 174 4.27 9.86 -4.79
C ALA A 174 4.95 10.83 -5.77
N LEU A 175 6.19 10.55 -6.12
CA LEU A 175 6.94 11.27 -7.13
C LEU A 175 7.28 10.30 -8.26
N VAL A 176 6.85 10.60 -9.47
CA VAL A 176 7.22 9.86 -10.69
C VAL A 176 8.21 10.69 -11.48
N THR A 177 9.30 10.11 -11.97
CA THR A 177 10.31 10.85 -12.73
C THR A 177 10.28 10.48 -14.20
N GLU A 178 10.49 11.44 -15.08
CA GLU A 178 10.81 11.10 -16.47
C GLU A 178 12.15 10.39 -16.55
N ALA A 179 12.25 9.43 -17.47
CA ALA A 179 13.51 8.76 -17.75
C ALA A 179 14.51 9.75 -18.36
N ALA A 180 15.75 9.73 -17.85
CA ALA A 180 16.85 10.47 -18.43
C ALA A 180 18.04 9.54 -18.68
N SER A 181 18.75 9.78 -19.79
CA SER A 181 20.02 9.11 -20.07
C SER A 181 21.15 10.00 -19.56
N VAL A 182 21.90 9.50 -18.57
CA VAL A 182 23.05 10.21 -17.99
C VAL A 182 24.33 9.51 -18.46
N PRO A 183 25.18 10.16 -19.27
CA PRO A 183 26.41 9.55 -19.77
C PRO A 183 27.30 9.05 -18.63
N GLY A 184 27.82 7.82 -18.77
CA GLY A 184 28.71 7.20 -17.78
C GLY A 184 28.00 6.60 -16.56
N TRP A 185 26.67 6.69 -16.47
CA TRP A 185 25.89 6.11 -15.38
C TRP A 185 25.07 4.92 -15.86
N HIS A 186 24.94 3.91 -14.99
CA HIS A 186 23.99 2.82 -15.22
C HIS A 186 22.54 3.37 -15.13
N PRO A 187 21.61 2.99 -16.02
CA PRO A 187 20.27 3.58 -16.07
C PRO A 187 19.49 3.54 -14.74
N TRP A 188 19.60 2.44 -13.99
CA TRP A 188 18.97 2.33 -12.67
C TRP A 188 19.59 3.26 -11.62
N MET A 189 20.92 3.47 -11.66
CA MET A 189 21.57 4.41 -10.75
C MET A 189 21.14 5.84 -11.05
N ALA A 190 21.06 6.21 -12.34
CA ALA A 190 20.57 7.50 -12.77
C ALA A 190 19.11 7.72 -12.33
N ALA A 191 18.22 6.74 -12.57
CA ALA A 191 16.82 6.81 -12.17
C ALA A 191 16.65 6.98 -10.65
N GLY A 192 17.39 6.21 -9.84
CA GLY A 192 17.37 6.34 -8.39
C GLY A 192 17.90 7.70 -7.89
N ALA A 193 18.95 8.23 -8.52
CA ALA A 193 19.49 9.55 -8.18
C ALA A 193 18.50 10.68 -8.50
N ILE A 194 17.84 10.63 -9.65
CA ILE A 194 16.82 11.60 -10.08
C ILE A 194 15.61 11.54 -9.14
N ALA A 195 15.11 10.34 -8.83
CA ALA A 195 14.00 10.16 -7.90
C ALA A 195 14.33 10.69 -6.49
N ARG A 196 15.57 10.50 -6.02
CA ARG A 196 16.04 11.08 -4.75
C ARG A 196 16.13 12.61 -4.80
N GLN A 197 16.62 13.18 -5.90
CA GLN A 197 16.73 14.63 -6.09
C GLN A 197 15.34 15.29 -6.09
N GLY A 198 14.45 14.81 -6.96
CA GLY A 198 13.08 15.33 -7.02
C GLY A 198 12.34 15.09 -5.71
N GLY A 199 12.62 13.97 -5.03
CA GLY A 199 12.05 13.66 -3.73
C GLY A 199 12.45 14.67 -2.66
N SER A 200 13.72 15.07 -2.65
CA SER A 200 14.25 16.07 -1.74
C SER A 200 13.64 17.46 -1.99
N GLN A 201 13.45 17.85 -3.25
CA GLN A 201 12.74 19.09 -3.60
C GLN A 201 11.28 19.03 -3.16
N LEU A 202 10.59 17.92 -3.40
CA LEU A 202 9.20 17.74 -2.98
C LEU A 202 9.09 17.82 -1.45
N ALA A 203 9.96 17.13 -0.71
CA ALA A 203 9.99 17.16 0.76
C ALA A 203 10.12 18.59 1.33
N GLN A 204 10.96 19.43 0.72
CA GLN A 204 11.10 20.84 1.10
C GLN A 204 9.80 21.63 0.91
N LEU A 205 9.04 21.35 -0.15
CA LEU A 205 7.77 22.03 -0.42
C LEU A 205 6.60 21.57 0.46
N LEU A 206 6.65 20.34 0.98
CA LEU A 206 5.57 19.81 1.81
C LEU A 206 5.46 20.56 3.13
N GLY A 207 6.61 20.85 3.75
CA GLY A 207 6.68 21.33 5.13
C GLY A 207 6.15 20.27 6.11
N ILE A 208 6.96 19.92 7.11
CA ILE A 208 6.49 18.98 8.15
C ILE A 208 5.63 19.78 9.12
N ASN A 209 4.37 19.38 9.29
CA ASN A 209 3.57 19.89 10.38
C ASN A 209 3.43 18.85 11.49
N ALA A 210 4.10 19.14 12.61
CA ALA A 210 4.14 18.26 13.77
C ALA A 210 2.74 17.96 14.33
N VAL A 211 1.77 18.88 14.22
CA VAL A 211 0.43 18.70 14.82
C VAL A 211 -0.52 17.82 14.01
N ASP A 212 -0.15 17.39 12.79
CA ASP A 212 -1.03 16.52 12.02
C ASP A 212 -1.25 15.16 12.71
N PRO A 213 -2.48 14.62 12.74
CA PRO A 213 -2.77 13.32 13.37
C PRO A 213 -2.37 12.11 12.51
N PHE A 214 -1.62 12.32 11.43
CA PHE A 214 -1.27 11.32 10.43
C PHE A 214 0.23 11.33 10.08
N GLY A 215 0.70 10.22 9.51
CA GLY A 215 2.06 10.08 8.99
C GLY A 215 2.23 10.77 7.64
N THR A 216 3.46 11.13 7.27
CA THR A 216 3.76 11.66 5.93
C THR A 216 4.91 10.87 5.33
N LEU A 217 4.65 10.30 4.17
CA LEU A 217 5.62 9.51 3.41
C LEU A 217 5.84 10.14 2.05
N LEU A 218 7.06 10.00 1.55
CA LEU A 218 7.44 10.32 0.20
C LEU A 218 7.83 9.00 -0.49
N ALA A 219 7.21 8.70 -1.62
CA ALA A 219 7.54 7.54 -2.45
C ALA A 219 8.05 8.04 -3.81
N GLY A 220 9.36 8.01 -4.03
CA GLY A 220 9.98 8.36 -5.30
C GLY A 220 10.14 7.16 -6.22
N LEU A 221 9.83 7.35 -7.49
CA LEU A 221 9.75 6.31 -8.51
C LEU A 221 10.49 6.79 -9.75
N GLY A 222 11.66 6.20 -9.96
CA GLY A 222 12.57 6.51 -11.04
C GLY A 222 12.28 5.68 -12.27
N ALA A 223 11.91 6.31 -13.39
CA ALA A 223 11.82 5.65 -14.69
C ALA A 223 13.20 5.44 -15.32
N ILE A 224 13.37 4.32 -16.05
CA ILE A 224 14.54 4.09 -16.90
C ILE A 224 14.17 4.27 -18.38
N PRO A 225 15.13 4.60 -19.27
CA PRO A 225 14.84 4.71 -20.69
C PRO A 225 14.29 3.42 -21.30
N GLY A 226 13.22 3.54 -22.09
CA GLY A 226 12.65 2.45 -22.87
C GLY A 226 11.69 1.53 -22.13
N ARG A 227 11.45 1.72 -20.83
CA ARG A 227 10.44 0.99 -20.05
C ARG A 227 9.78 1.89 -19.00
N PRO A 228 8.46 1.75 -18.74
CA PRO A 228 7.81 2.46 -17.65
C PRO A 228 8.26 1.95 -16.28
N GLU A 229 8.06 2.74 -15.22
CA GLU A 229 8.43 2.41 -13.84
C GLU A 229 7.84 1.08 -13.37
N SER A 230 6.67 0.73 -13.86
CA SER A 230 5.97 -0.53 -13.56
C SER A 230 6.64 -1.77 -14.14
N GLU A 231 7.47 -1.62 -15.18
CA GLU A 231 8.16 -2.73 -15.86
C GLU A 231 9.66 -2.76 -15.56
N ALA A 232 10.26 -1.58 -15.41
CA ALA A 232 11.62 -1.42 -14.95
C ALA A 232 11.79 -0.01 -14.37
N GLY A 233 12.07 0.07 -13.09
CA GLY A 233 12.23 1.33 -12.38
C GLY A 233 12.99 1.15 -11.07
N VAL A 234 13.21 2.26 -10.38
CA VAL A 234 13.79 2.27 -9.03
C VAL A 234 12.82 2.95 -8.08
N GLY A 235 12.43 2.27 -7.01
CA GLY A 235 11.64 2.85 -5.94
C GLY A 235 12.50 3.29 -4.75
N ASN A 236 12.22 4.47 -4.20
CA ASN A 236 12.78 4.93 -2.94
C ASN A 236 11.67 5.51 -2.04
N ILE A 237 11.56 5.00 -0.82
CA ILE A 237 10.60 5.54 0.17
C ILE A 237 11.38 6.32 1.23
N CYS A 238 10.86 7.48 1.60
CA CYS A 238 11.38 8.32 2.68
C CYS A 238 10.25 8.64 3.65
N ILE A 239 10.50 8.36 4.92
CA ILE A 239 9.58 8.66 6.02
C ILE A 239 9.86 10.09 6.44
N ILE A 240 8.94 10.99 6.11
CA ILE A 240 9.04 12.40 6.49
C ILE A 240 8.54 12.59 7.92
N LYS A 241 7.42 11.92 8.24
CA LYS A 241 6.84 11.85 9.58
C LYS A 241 6.31 10.44 9.82
N PRO A 242 6.74 9.74 10.88
CA PRO A 242 6.21 8.43 11.22
C PRO A 242 4.70 8.45 11.39
N THR A 243 4.03 7.37 11.03
CA THR A 243 2.57 7.28 11.19
C THR A 243 2.19 7.01 12.64
N PRO A 244 1.52 7.94 13.34
CA PRO A 244 1.05 7.71 14.70
C PRO A 244 -0.22 6.86 14.71
N ASP A 245 -0.57 6.32 15.88
CA ASP A 245 -1.92 5.82 16.11
C ASP A 245 -2.91 6.98 16.03
N ASN A 246 -4.07 6.74 15.43
CA ASN A 246 -5.09 7.77 15.24
C ASN A 246 -5.65 8.21 16.62
N PRO A 247 -5.43 9.47 17.03
CA PRO A 247 -5.84 9.95 18.35
C PRO A 247 -7.36 10.00 18.53
N LEU A 248 -8.13 9.99 17.43
CA LEU A 248 -9.59 10.05 17.45
C LEU A 248 -10.23 8.68 17.66
N ARG A 249 -9.46 7.59 17.80
CA ARG A 249 -10.02 6.23 17.97
C ARG A 249 -10.82 6.04 19.25
N ALA A 250 -10.55 6.86 20.27
CA ALA A 250 -11.29 6.85 21.53
C ALA A 250 -12.59 7.65 21.49
N ASP A 251 -12.83 8.42 20.42
CA ASP A 251 -14.06 9.19 20.24
C ASP A 251 -15.23 8.23 19.91
N PRO A 252 -16.33 8.24 20.68
CA PRO A 252 -17.49 7.37 20.46
C PRO A 252 -18.11 7.51 19.07
N ASP A 253 -18.16 8.72 18.52
CA ASP A 253 -18.73 8.97 17.20
C ASP A 253 -17.83 8.35 16.14
N VAL A 254 -16.51 8.50 16.27
CA VAL A 254 -15.54 7.91 15.34
C VAL A 254 -15.55 6.37 15.42
N ASP A 255 -15.75 5.80 16.60
CA ASP A 255 -15.91 4.35 16.75
C ASP A 255 -17.19 3.82 16.09
N GLU A 256 -18.32 4.53 16.22
CA GLU A 256 -19.55 4.20 15.51
C GLU A 256 -19.35 4.22 13.99
N ARG A 257 -18.71 5.27 13.46
CA ARG A 257 -18.38 5.37 12.03
C ARG A 257 -17.52 4.21 11.56
N ARG A 258 -16.49 3.86 12.34
CA ARG A 258 -15.63 2.70 12.03
C ARG A 258 -16.44 1.41 11.97
N ARG A 259 -17.25 1.13 13.00
CA ARG A 259 -18.08 -0.09 13.04
C ARG A 259 -18.97 -0.19 11.81
N HIS A 260 -19.55 0.94 11.39
CA HIS A 260 -20.36 1.00 10.17
C HIS A 260 -19.55 0.70 8.90
N ILE A 261 -18.39 1.35 8.71
CA ILE A 261 -17.50 1.11 7.54
C ILE A 261 -17.08 -0.36 7.48
N LEU A 262 -16.70 -0.95 8.62
CA LEU A 262 -16.27 -2.35 8.70
C LEU A 262 -17.41 -3.33 8.40
N ASP A 263 -18.63 -3.03 8.83
CA ASP A 263 -19.81 -3.84 8.50
C ASP A 263 -20.09 -3.84 6.99
N VAL A 264 -20.10 -2.66 6.35
CA VAL A 264 -20.33 -2.59 4.90
C VAL A 264 -19.20 -3.27 4.13
N LEU A 265 -17.95 -3.03 4.50
CA LEU A 265 -16.80 -3.70 3.89
C LEU A 265 -16.88 -5.22 4.04
N GLY A 266 -17.25 -5.71 5.22
CA GLY A 266 -17.45 -7.13 5.47
C GLY A 266 -18.50 -7.73 4.53
N ARG A 267 -19.65 -7.06 4.39
CA ARG A 267 -20.73 -7.50 3.49
C ARG A 267 -20.32 -7.49 2.02
N GLU A 268 -19.71 -6.41 1.56
CA GLU A 268 -19.27 -6.27 0.16
C GLU A 268 -18.17 -7.28 -0.18
N LEU A 269 -17.17 -7.44 0.68
CA LEU A 269 -16.04 -8.36 0.46
C LEU A 269 -16.50 -9.82 0.52
N ALA A 270 -17.46 -10.18 1.38
CA ALA A 270 -17.99 -11.54 1.47
C ALA A 270 -18.62 -12.06 0.17
N ALA A 271 -19.03 -11.16 -0.75
CA ALA A 271 -19.54 -11.54 -2.06
C ALA A 271 -18.46 -12.05 -3.04
N PHE A 272 -17.18 -11.88 -2.69
CA PHE A 272 -16.04 -12.28 -3.51
C PHE A 272 -15.43 -13.61 -3.04
N PRO A 273 -14.90 -14.43 -3.96
CA PRO A 273 -14.17 -15.63 -3.58
C PRO A 273 -12.91 -15.25 -2.81
N VAL A 274 -12.44 -16.18 -1.97
CA VAL A 274 -11.16 -16.03 -1.25
C VAL A 274 -10.03 -15.81 -2.27
N PRO A 275 -9.28 -14.69 -2.16
CA PRO A 275 -8.08 -14.46 -2.95
C PRO A 275 -7.05 -15.58 -2.83
N THR A 276 -6.49 -15.98 -3.98
CA THR A 276 -5.42 -17.00 -4.07
C THR A 276 -4.08 -16.42 -4.51
N SER A 277 -3.89 -15.11 -4.34
CA SER A 277 -2.72 -14.39 -4.82
C SER A 277 -2.36 -13.23 -3.92
N ASN A 278 -1.09 -12.80 -3.97
CA ASN A 278 -0.60 -11.72 -3.12
C ASN A 278 0.21 -10.68 -3.91
N PRO A 279 0.06 -9.39 -3.55
CA PRO A 279 -0.91 -8.87 -2.58
C PRO A 279 -2.32 -8.84 -3.16
N VAL A 280 -3.29 -8.90 -2.26
CA VAL A 280 -4.71 -8.84 -2.62
C VAL A 280 -5.04 -7.39 -2.92
N VAL A 281 -5.00 -6.99 -4.19
CA VAL A 281 -5.35 -5.62 -4.61
C VAL A 281 -6.79 -5.59 -5.04
N ILE A 282 -7.57 -4.69 -4.46
CA ILE A 282 -9.00 -4.54 -4.70
C ILE A 282 -9.26 -3.19 -5.35
N ARG A 283 -9.76 -3.19 -6.59
CA ARG A 283 -10.09 -1.96 -7.31
C ARG A 283 -11.59 -1.77 -7.45
N CYS A 284 -12.07 -0.55 -7.22
CA CYS A 284 -13.44 -0.17 -7.53
C CYS A 284 -13.51 0.60 -8.87
N TYR A 285 -14.50 0.28 -9.69
CA TYR A 285 -14.74 0.96 -10.97
C TYR A 285 -16.07 1.72 -10.93
N ALA A 286 -16.04 3.03 -11.15
CA ALA A 286 -17.23 3.90 -11.06
C ALA A 286 -18.39 3.49 -11.98
N LYS A 287 -18.12 2.85 -13.13
CA LYS A 287 -19.13 2.55 -14.17
C LYS A 287 -19.73 1.14 -14.12
N CYS A 288 -19.23 0.23 -13.29
CA CYS A 288 -19.72 -1.17 -13.24
C CYS A 288 -20.16 -1.54 -11.82
N THR A 289 -21.35 -2.11 -11.69
CA THR A 289 -21.91 -2.64 -10.43
C THR A 289 -21.00 -3.72 -9.81
N PRO A 290 -20.99 -3.81 -8.47
CA PRO A 290 -19.79 -3.74 -7.64
C PRO A 290 -18.91 -4.96 -7.91
N GLY A 291 -17.73 -4.71 -8.48
CA GLY A 291 -16.71 -5.74 -8.64
C GLY A 291 -15.45 -5.25 -7.94
N LEU A 292 -15.21 -5.70 -6.72
CA LEU A 292 -13.92 -5.66 -6.06
C LEU A 292 -13.02 -6.61 -6.86
N PHE A 293 -12.18 -6.04 -7.72
CA PHE A 293 -11.28 -6.84 -8.53
C PHE A 293 -10.04 -7.18 -7.72
N VAL A 294 -9.78 -8.46 -7.48
CA VAL A 294 -8.57 -8.98 -6.82
C VAL A 294 -7.48 -9.24 -7.86
N SER A 295 -6.45 -8.38 -7.93
CA SER A 295 -5.31 -8.63 -8.83
C SER A 295 -4.27 -9.55 -8.18
N ALA A 296 -3.94 -10.61 -8.90
CA ALA A 296 -2.84 -11.54 -8.62
C ALA A 296 -1.50 -11.08 -9.23
N GLY A 297 -1.10 -9.83 -9.01
CA GLY A 297 0.17 -9.32 -9.56
C GLY A 297 0.21 -9.22 -11.10
N ILE A 298 -0.94 -9.37 -11.77
CA ILE A 298 -1.11 -9.04 -13.19
C ILE A 298 -2.01 -7.80 -13.23
N ALA A 299 -1.50 -6.72 -13.84
CA ALA A 299 -2.29 -5.53 -14.14
C ALA A 299 -3.43 -5.93 -15.08
N VAL A 300 -4.56 -6.36 -14.53
CA VAL A 300 -5.78 -6.50 -15.31
C VAL A 300 -6.27 -5.08 -15.51
N GLN A 301 -5.89 -4.52 -16.65
CA GLN A 301 -6.20 -3.13 -17.05
C GLN A 301 -7.71 -2.90 -17.23
N HIS A 302 -8.53 -3.95 -17.17
CA HIS A 302 -9.95 -3.90 -17.45
C HIS A 302 -10.77 -4.61 -16.37
N CYS A 303 -11.95 -4.07 -16.04
CA CYS A 303 -12.90 -4.75 -15.18
C CYS A 303 -13.31 -6.09 -15.81
N PRO A 304 -13.13 -7.25 -15.14
CA PRO A 304 -13.42 -8.55 -15.74
C PRO A 304 -14.93 -8.82 -15.97
N ARG A 305 -15.83 -7.99 -15.42
CA ARG A 305 -17.27 -8.07 -15.67
C ARG A 305 -17.73 -7.29 -16.89
N CYS A 306 -17.07 -6.18 -17.23
CA CYS A 306 -17.56 -5.24 -18.24
C CYS A 306 -16.49 -4.77 -19.23
N ALA A 307 -15.25 -5.27 -19.12
CA ALA A 307 -14.09 -4.93 -19.94
C ALA A 307 -13.74 -3.43 -20.00
N SER A 308 -14.28 -2.61 -19.08
CA SER A 308 -13.95 -1.18 -19.01
C SER A 308 -12.57 -0.98 -18.40
N ALA A 309 -11.79 -0.07 -18.99
CA ALA A 309 -10.50 0.39 -18.46
C ALA A 309 -10.64 1.31 -17.24
#